data_AF-A0A7Y2EIK3-F1
#
_entry.id   AF-A0A7Y2EIK3-F1
#
_cell.length_a   1.000
_cell.length_b   1.000
_cell.length_c   1.000
_cell.angle_alpha   90.00
_cell.angle_beta   90.00
_cell.angle_gamma   90.00
#
_symmetry.space_group_name_H-M   'P 1'
#
loop_
_entity.id
_entity.type
_entity.pdbx_description
1 polymer ?
#
loop_
_entity_poly.entity_id
_entity_poly.type
_entity_poly.pdbx_seq_one_letter_code
_entity_poly.pdbx_strand_id
1 'polypeptide(L)'
;MKYILVIFLLTQMSFGQDIKSPRVLVLTPIEFKLDEILVSESEQYKNTLTDKQVEECISVKNENEDRDFIKKMNKVECEFARNSDISKAFTFYLYGWLTFKLYGTFDDAIIYPAKGPEKRGLDEFKLLSDQHDVNWIVNVKSVNFRKKSDSLSGVATLELWNKNTNEITLTTEIDIDDKNYGGEMSCDNGTISCLLINGVVYISYDILKSMYSKEKYWR
;
A
#
# COMPACT_ATOMS: atom_id res chain seq x y z
N MET A 1 -15.77 -53.05 8.15
CA MET A 1 -15.07 -51.94 8.84
C MET A 1 -13.86 -51.34 8.10
N LYS A 2 -13.39 -51.88 6.96
CA LYS A 2 -12.24 -51.30 6.21
C LYS A 2 -12.58 -50.13 5.27
N TYR A 3 -13.85 -49.95 4.90
CA TYR A 3 -14.27 -48.90 3.95
C TYR A 3 -14.69 -47.56 4.59
N ILE A 4 -14.87 -47.53 5.93
CA ILE A 4 -15.29 -46.30 6.64
C ILE A 4 -14.12 -45.32 6.80
N LEU A 5 -12.88 -45.82 6.88
CA LEU A 5 -11.69 -44.99 7.07
C LEU A 5 -11.32 -44.17 5.82
N VAL A 6 -11.68 -44.64 4.62
CA VAL A 6 -11.39 -43.96 3.35
C VAL A 6 -12.33 -42.76 3.12
N ILE A 7 -13.58 -42.83 3.62
CA ILE A 7 -14.55 -41.73 3.50
C ILE A 7 -14.15 -40.55 4.41
N PHE A 8 -13.57 -40.81 5.58
CA PHE A 8 -13.12 -39.75 6.50
C PHE A 8 -11.88 -38.99 6.00
N LEU A 9 -11.03 -39.62 5.19
CA LEU A 9 -9.85 -38.99 4.57
C LEU A 9 -10.23 -38.10 3.37
N LEU A 10 -11.31 -38.43 2.65
CA LEU A 10 -11.77 -37.62 1.52
C LEU A 10 -12.45 -36.31 1.95
N THR A 11 -13.13 -36.29 3.11
CA THR A 11 -13.76 -35.05 3.64
C THR A 11 -12.75 -34.03 4.18
N GLN A 12 -11.50 -34.43 4.42
CA GLN A 12 -10.43 -33.51 4.85
C GLN A 12 -9.77 -32.79 3.66
N MET A 13 -9.90 -33.32 2.42
CA MET A 13 -9.33 -32.68 1.23
C MET A 13 -10.24 -31.59 0.64
N SER A 14 -11.51 -31.51 1.04
CA SER A 14 -12.47 -30.52 0.53
C SER A 14 -12.38 -29.17 1.24
N PHE A 15 -11.52 -29.03 2.26
CA PHE A 15 -11.14 -27.75 2.84
C PHE A 15 -9.75 -27.33 2.35
N GLY A 16 -9.49 -27.49 1.05
CA GLY A 16 -8.52 -26.61 0.38
C GLY A 16 -9.01 -25.20 0.63
N GLN A 17 -8.36 -24.49 1.55
CA GLN A 17 -8.76 -23.13 1.90
C GLN A 17 -8.53 -22.27 0.65
N ASP A 18 -9.62 -21.84 -0.01
CA ASP A 18 -9.60 -20.76 -1.01
C ASP A 18 -9.21 -19.46 -0.28
N ILE A 19 -7.94 -19.33 0.08
CA ILE A 19 -7.37 -18.08 0.57
C ILE A 19 -7.36 -17.14 -0.63
N LYS A 20 -8.26 -16.17 -0.65
CA LYS A 20 -8.29 -15.16 -1.71
C LYS A 20 -7.03 -14.31 -1.61
N SER A 21 -6.29 -14.20 -2.69
CA SER A 21 -5.12 -13.35 -2.76
C SER A 21 -5.47 -11.88 -2.46
N PRO A 22 -4.58 -11.15 -1.78
CA PRO A 22 -4.86 -9.79 -1.38
C PRO A 22 -4.89 -8.89 -2.60
N ARG A 23 -5.96 -8.11 -2.69
CA ARG A 23 -6.17 -7.09 -3.71
C ARG A 23 -6.32 -5.77 -2.97
N VAL A 24 -5.30 -4.92 -3.01
CA VAL A 24 -5.12 -3.77 -2.13
C VAL A 24 -5.14 -2.48 -2.93
N LEU A 25 -5.92 -1.50 -2.50
CA LEU A 25 -5.85 -0.13 -3.00
C LEU A 25 -5.22 0.76 -1.94
N VAL A 26 -4.10 1.40 -2.28
CA VAL A 26 -3.37 2.33 -1.42
C VAL A 26 -3.72 3.75 -1.82
N LEU A 27 -4.45 4.45 -0.95
CA LEU A 27 -4.91 5.80 -1.22
C LEU A 27 -3.87 6.84 -0.80
N THR A 28 -3.78 7.93 -1.57
CA THR A 28 -3.03 9.11 -1.15
C THR A 28 -3.49 9.63 0.21
N PRO A 29 -2.60 10.20 1.04
CA PRO A 29 -2.99 10.92 2.26
C PRO A 29 -4.11 11.93 1.98
N ILE A 30 -5.13 11.99 2.84
CA ILE A 30 -6.14 13.07 2.77
C ILE A 30 -5.46 14.39 3.10
N GLU A 31 -4.65 14.37 4.15
CA GLU A 31 -3.85 15.51 4.58
C GLU A 31 -2.37 15.14 4.56
N PHE A 32 -1.55 15.97 3.91
CA PHE A 32 -0.10 15.88 3.97
C PHE A 32 0.46 17.22 4.42
N LYS A 33 0.96 17.27 5.65
CA LYS A 33 1.51 18.47 6.27
C LYS A 33 3.02 18.37 6.36
N LEU A 34 3.67 19.48 6.03
CA LEU A 34 5.10 19.67 6.19
C LEU A 34 5.33 20.94 6.99
N ASP A 35 6.27 20.90 7.94
CA ASP A 35 6.86 22.11 8.47
C ASP A 35 7.53 22.91 7.33
N GLU A 36 7.49 24.24 7.44
CA GLU A 36 7.97 25.16 6.40
C GLU A 36 9.42 24.87 5.97
N ILE A 37 10.28 24.48 6.92
CA ILE A 37 11.68 24.15 6.66
C ILE A 37 11.87 22.91 5.76
N LEU A 38 10.86 22.04 5.67
CA LEU A 38 10.90 20.83 4.86
C LEU A 38 10.32 21.05 3.45
N VAL A 39 9.70 22.20 3.18
CA VAL A 39 9.04 22.46 1.90
C VAL A 39 10.04 22.43 0.76
N SER A 40 11.20 23.11 0.90
CA SER A 40 12.23 23.12 -0.16
C SER A 40 12.81 21.74 -0.43
N GLU A 41 12.99 20.92 0.61
CA GLU A 41 13.46 19.53 0.44
C GLU A 41 12.41 18.65 -0.25
N SER A 42 11.12 18.94 -0.07
CA SER A 42 10.03 18.20 -0.69
C SER A 42 9.91 18.42 -2.20
N GLU A 43 10.48 19.51 -2.72
CA GLU A 43 10.42 19.85 -4.15
C GLU A 43 11.09 18.79 -5.03
N GLN A 44 12.06 18.03 -4.51
CA GLN A 44 12.69 16.93 -5.24
C GLN A 44 11.71 15.83 -5.66
N TYR A 45 10.56 15.71 -4.98
CA TYR A 45 9.50 14.75 -5.31
C TYR A 45 8.49 15.28 -6.32
N LYS A 46 8.55 16.58 -6.65
CA LYS A 46 7.70 17.16 -7.66
C LYS A 46 8.21 16.82 -9.04
N ASN A 47 7.37 16.13 -9.80
CA ASN A 47 7.65 15.81 -11.18
C ASN A 47 6.35 15.75 -11.98
N THR A 48 6.44 16.08 -13.26
CA THR A 48 5.32 15.92 -14.20
C THR A 48 5.80 15.19 -15.44
N LEU A 49 5.25 13.99 -15.66
CA LEU A 49 5.54 13.19 -16.83
C LEU A 49 4.62 13.63 -17.99
N THR A 50 5.22 13.77 -19.17
CA THR A 50 4.49 13.92 -20.43
C THR A 50 3.78 12.62 -20.81
N ASP A 51 2.78 12.69 -21.70
CA ASP A 51 2.10 11.49 -22.23
C ASP A 51 3.10 10.47 -22.80
N LYS A 52 4.09 10.96 -23.57
CA LYS A 52 5.14 10.12 -24.13
C LYS A 52 5.94 9.38 -23.04
N GLN A 53 6.30 10.06 -21.95
CA GLN A 53 7.03 9.44 -20.84
C GLN A 53 6.18 8.40 -20.09
N VAL A 54 4.87 8.64 -19.96
CA VAL A 54 3.95 7.67 -19.37
C VAL A 54 3.80 6.44 -20.28
N GLU A 55 3.62 6.64 -21.58
CA GLU A 55 3.57 5.55 -22.57
C GLU A 55 4.87 4.74 -22.59
N GLU A 56 6.03 5.40 -22.52
CA GLU A 56 7.34 4.77 -22.42
C GLU A 56 7.47 3.94 -21.13
N CYS A 57 7.07 4.49 -19.98
CA CYS A 57 6.99 3.76 -18.70
C CYS A 57 6.15 2.48 -18.82
N ILE A 58 4.96 2.59 -19.44
CA ILE A 58 4.06 1.45 -19.65
C ILE A 58 4.71 0.41 -20.56
N SER A 59 5.29 0.85 -21.67
CA SER A 59 5.94 -0.03 -22.65
C SER A 59 7.11 -0.78 -22.05
N VAL A 60 8.01 -0.09 -21.34
CA VAL A 60 9.19 -0.69 -20.70
C VAL A 60 8.79 -1.70 -19.63
N LYS A 61 7.85 -1.35 -18.75
CA LYS A 61 7.39 -2.27 -17.70
C LYS A 61 6.65 -3.49 -18.24
N ASN A 62 6.04 -3.40 -19.42
CA ASN A 62 5.23 -4.47 -20.01
C ASN A 62 5.95 -5.24 -21.14
N GLU A 63 7.21 -4.91 -21.46
CA GLU A 63 7.93 -5.47 -22.62
C GLU A 63 7.96 -7.01 -22.62
N ASN A 64 8.13 -7.61 -21.44
CA ASN A 64 8.23 -9.07 -21.26
C ASN A 64 7.18 -9.64 -20.29
N GLU A 65 6.11 -8.89 -20.02
CA GLU A 65 5.03 -9.36 -19.16
C GLU A 65 3.92 -9.97 -20.02
N ASP A 66 3.46 -11.17 -19.68
CA ASP A 66 2.37 -11.84 -20.38
C ASP A 66 1.05 -11.77 -19.60
N ARG A 67 1.10 -11.57 -18.27
CA ARG A 67 -0.07 -11.51 -17.39
C ARG A 67 -0.81 -10.17 -17.52
N ASP A 68 -2.06 -10.23 -17.96
CA ASP A 68 -2.89 -9.04 -18.17
C ASP A 68 -3.12 -8.21 -16.89
N PHE A 69 -3.24 -8.87 -15.73
CA PHE A 69 -3.45 -8.16 -14.47
C PHE A 69 -2.20 -7.34 -14.05
N ILE A 70 -0.99 -7.85 -14.30
CA ILE A 70 0.26 -7.13 -14.04
C ILE A 70 0.40 -5.95 -15.03
N LYS A 71 0.07 -6.16 -16.31
CA LYS A 71 0.04 -5.05 -17.29
C LYS A 71 -0.88 -3.92 -16.86
N LYS A 72 -2.06 -4.26 -16.33
CA LYS A 72 -3.00 -3.29 -15.76
C LYS A 72 -2.40 -2.57 -14.55
N MET A 73 -1.73 -3.29 -13.64
CA MET A 73 -1.03 -2.67 -12.50
C MET A 73 0.06 -1.70 -12.94
N ASN A 74 0.93 -2.11 -13.86
CA ASN A 74 1.98 -1.25 -14.41
C ASN A 74 1.41 0.01 -15.06
N LYS A 75 0.29 -0.11 -15.78
CA LYS A 75 -0.42 1.04 -16.34
C LYS A 75 -0.90 2.01 -15.25
N VAL A 76 -1.56 1.50 -14.21
CA VAL A 76 -2.01 2.34 -13.08
C VAL A 76 -0.83 3.00 -12.39
N GLU A 77 0.28 2.28 -12.18
CA GLU A 77 1.49 2.80 -11.56
C GLU A 77 2.09 3.98 -12.36
N CYS A 78 2.29 3.80 -13.67
CA CYS A 78 2.83 4.85 -14.54
C CYS A 78 1.92 6.08 -14.60
N GLU A 79 0.60 5.88 -14.69
CA GLU A 79 -0.36 6.99 -14.69
C GLU A 79 -0.41 7.71 -13.33
N PHE A 80 -0.28 6.98 -12.23
CA PHE A 80 -0.25 7.58 -10.90
C PHE A 80 0.96 8.50 -10.72
N ALA A 81 2.11 8.11 -11.28
CA ALA A 81 3.37 8.86 -11.27
C ALA A 81 3.35 10.13 -12.13
N ARG A 82 2.34 10.32 -12.99
CA ARG A 82 2.25 11.44 -13.94
C ARG A 82 2.42 12.81 -13.32
N ASN A 83 1.79 13.05 -12.17
CA ASN A 83 1.90 14.31 -11.42
C ASN A 83 2.32 13.97 -10.00
N SER A 84 3.61 13.76 -9.79
CA SER A 84 4.16 13.37 -8.50
C SER A 84 4.38 14.58 -7.60
N ASP A 85 4.17 14.37 -6.32
CA ASP A 85 4.55 15.23 -5.21
C ASP A 85 4.93 14.34 -4.02
N ILE A 86 5.33 14.92 -2.90
CA ILE A 86 5.73 14.14 -1.73
C ILE A 86 4.60 13.27 -1.15
N SER A 87 3.34 13.72 -1.27
CA SER A 87 2.19 12.95 -0.79
C SER A 87 1.99 11.69 -1.64
N LYS A 88 2.10 11.82 -2.96
CA LYS A 88 2.13 10.67 -3.86
C LYS A 88 3.38 9.82 -3.71
N ALA A 89 4.55 10.39 -3.44
CA ALA A 89 5.77 9.63 -3.20
C ALA A 89 5.61 8.71 -1.99
N PHE A 90 5.00 9.20 -0.90
CA PHE A 90 4.66 8.37 0.26
C PHE A 90 3.74 7.21 -0.12
N THR A 91 2.67 7.46 -0.87
CA THR A 91 1.77 6.42 -1.37
C THR A 91 2.47 5.44 -2.28
N PHE A 92 3.35 5.92 -3.14
CA PHE A 92 4.09 5.11 -4.10
C PHE A 92 5.06 4.16 -3.39
N TYR A 93 5.78 4.65 -2.38
CA TYR A 93 6.63 3.81 -1.55
C TYR A 93 5.83 2.80 -0.71
N LEU A 94 4.69 3.21 -0.15
CA LEU A 94 3.80 2.30 0.56
C LEU A 94 3.26 1.19 -0.36
N TYR A 95 2.81 1.57 -1.55
CA TYR A 95 2.45 0.64 -2.62
C TYR A 95 3.60 -0.32 -2.93
N GLY A 96 4.80 0.19 -3.23
CA GLY A 96 5.94 -0.63 -3.61
C GLY A 96 6.34 -1.63 -2.52
N TRP A 97 6.32 -1.20 -1.26
CA TRP A 97 6.66 -2.05 -0.13
C TRP A 97 5.60 -3.14 0.13
N LEU A 98 4.31 -2.79 0.08
CA LEU A 98 3.24 -3.78 0.18
C LEU A 98 3.30 -4.78 -0.98
N THR A 99 3.54 -4.33 -2.21
CA THR A 99 3.73 -5.21 -3.37
C THR A 99 4.88 -6.19 -3.14
N PHE A 100 6.04 -5.69 -2.72
CA PHE A 100 7.21 -6.53 -2.42
C PHE A 100 6.91 -7.59 -1.36
N LYS A 101 6.29 -7.20 -0.24
CA LYS A 101 5.99 -8.15 0.86
C LYS A 101 4.87 -9.13 0.52
N LEU A 102 3.85 -8.71 -0.22
CA LEU A 102 2.73 -9.57 -0.59
C LEU A 102 3.12 -10.56 -1.70
N TYR A 103 3.94 -10.17 -2.68
CA TYR A 103 4.46 -11.09 -3.71
C TYR A 103 5.42 -12.14 -3.16
N GLY A 104 6.04 -11.92 -2.00
CA GLY A 104 6.75 -12.97 -1.30
C GLY A 104 5.85 -14.11 -0.79
N THR A 105 4.52 -13.93 -0.81
CA THR A 105 3.53 -14.88 -0.26
C THR A 105 2.45 -15.28 -1.27
N PHE A 106 2.02 -14.36 -2.16
CA PHE A 106 0.92 -14.53 -3.10
C PHE A 106 1.35 -14.13 -4.51
N ASP A 107 1.38 -15.10 -5.43
CA ASP A 107 1.83 -14.89 -6.81
C ASP A 107 0.89 -14.01 -7.64
N ASP A 108 -0.37 -13.90 -7.22
CA ASP A 108 -1.46 -13.18 -7.89
C ASP A 108 -2.05 -12.06 -7.02
N ALA A 109 -1.31 -11.55 -6.03
CA ALA A 109 -1.72 -10.34 -5.33
C ALA A 109 -1.87 -9.18 -6.33
N ILE A 110 -2.76 -8.25 -6.01
CA ILE A 110 -2.97 -7.05 -6.84
C ILE A 110 -2.87 -5.84 -5.93
N ILE A 111 -2.01 -4.89 -6.25
CA ILE A 111 -1.85 -3.67 -5.45
C ILE A 111 -1.91 -2.47 -6.38
N TYR A 112 -2.70 -1.46 -6.03
CA TYR A 112 -2.84 -0.25 -6.83
C TYR A 112 -2.57 0.99 -5.97
N PRO A 113 -1.72 1.93 -6.40
CA PRO A 113 -1.74 3.28 -5.87
C PRO A 113 -2.87 4.07 -6.52
N ALA A 114 -3.61 4.87 -5.74
CA ALA A 114 -4.66 5.73 -6.28
C ALA A 114 -4.81 7.04 -5.50
N LYS A 115 -5.24 8.09 -6.20
CA LYS A 115 -5.72 9.29 -5.54
C LYS A 115 -7.10 9.00 -4.96
N GLY A 116 -7.25 9.09 -3.64
CA GLY A 116 -8.54 8.91 -3.00
C GLY A 116 -9.45 10.12 -3.17
N PRO A 117 -10.78 9.96 -3.01
CA PRO A 117 -11.71 11.08 -2.93
C PRO A 117 -11.43 11.94 -1.70
N GLU A 118 -11.90 13.19 -1.72
CA GLU A 118 -11.78 14.14 -0.59
C GLU A 118 -12.57 13.68 0.64
N LYS A 119 -13.76 13.09 0.42
CA LYS A 119 -14.57 12.46 1.46
C LYS A 119 -14.34 10.96 1.44
N ARG A 120 -14.06 10.38 2.61
CA ARG A 120 -13.79 8.94 2.76
C ARG A 120 -14.59 8.38 3.92
N GLY A 121 -15.56 7.52 3.60
CA GLY A 121 -16.34 6.71 4.52
C GLY A 121 -16.50 5.28 4.01
N LEU A 122 -17.23 4.46 4.77
CA LEU A 122 -17.44 3.05 4.44
C LEU A 122 -18.13 2.87 3.08
N ASP A 123 -19.07 3.76 2.72
CA ASP A 123 -19.77 3.67 1.44
C ASP A 123 -18.84 4.03 0.26
N GLU A 124 -17.97 5.03 0.41
CA GLU A 124 -16.91 5.30 -0.57
C GLU A 124 -15.92 4.15 -0.69
N PHE A 125 -15.57 3.50 0.42
CA PHE A 125 -14.68 2.34 0.39
C PHE A 125 -15.29 1.17 -0.38
N LYS A 126 -16.58 0.88 -0.20
CA LYS A 126 -17.29 -0.10 -1.04
C LYS A 126 -17.24 0.26 -2.52
N LEU A 127 -17.56 1.52 -2.84
CA LEU A 127 -17.57 1.99 -4.23
C LEU A 127 -16.18 1.85 -4.88
N LEU A 128 -15.12 2.31 -4.19
CA LEU A 128 -13.74 2.18 -4.67
C LEU A 128 -13.33 0.71 -4.80
N SER A 129 -13.75 -0.12 -3.84
CA SER A 129 -13.49 -1.55 -3.84
C SER A 129 -14.12 -2.27 -5.03
N ASP A 130 -15.34 -1.88 -5.41
CA ASP A 130 -16.02 -2.42 -6.58
C ASP A 130 -15.41 -1.89 -7.89
N GLN A 131 -15.08 -0.59 -7.96
CA GLN A 131 -14.46 0.04 -9.13
C GLN A 131 -13.08 -0.53 -9.47
N HIS A 132 -12.26 -0.77 -8.45
CA HIS A 132 -10.90 -1.27 -8.61
C HIS A 132 -10.79 -2.79 -8.47
N ASP A 133 -11.90 -3.46 -8.14
CA ASP A 133 -11.95 -4.89 -7.83
C ASP A 133 -10.86 -5.27 -6.81
N VAL A 134 -10.94 -4.65 -5.62
CA VAL A 134 -10.01 -4.85 -4.50
C VAL A 134 -10.77 -5.29 -3.24
N ASN A 135 -10.14 -6.07 -2.36
CA ASN A 135 -10.73 -6.51 -1.09
C ASN A 135 -10.15 -5.78 0.14
N TRP A 136 -9.10 -4.97 -0.05
CA TRP A 136 -8.49 -4.14 0.98
C TRP A 136 -8.32 -2.69 0.50
N ILE A 137 -8.57 -1.75 1.40
CA ILE A 137 -8.27 -0.33 1.18
C ILE A 137 -7.41 0.17 2.32
N VAL A 138 -6.22 0.66 1.96
CA VAL A 138 -5.32 1.40 2.86
C VAL A 138 -5.66 2.87 2.72
N ASN A 139 -6.35 3.40 3.73
CA ASN A 139 -6.74 4.80 3.79
C ASN A 139 -5.78 5.58 4.70
N VAL A 140 -4.80 6.26 4.11
CA VAL A 140 -3.95 7.18 4.87
C VAL A 140 -4.74 8.46 5.15
N LYS A 141 -5.08 8.71 6.42
CA LYS A 141 -5.82 9.90 6.84
C LYS A 141 -4.91 11.12 6.81
N SER A 142 -3.76 11.02 7.46
CA SER A 142 -2.84 12.14 7.58
C SER A 142 -1.40 11.65 7.61
N VAL A 143 -0.52 12.50 7.08
CA VAL A 143 0.91 12.43 7.31
C VAL A 143 1.36 13.84 7.68
N ASN A 144 2.05 13.98 8.81
CA ASN A 144 2.57 15.26 9.27
C ASN A 144 4.04 15.12 9.58
N PHE A 145 4.91 15.73 8.78
CA PHE A 145 6.34 15.79 9.04
C PHE A 145 6.73 17.15 9.58
N ARG A 146 7.54 17.12 10.64
CA ARG A 146 7.91 18.29 11.44
C ARG A 146 9.37 18.23 11.85
N LYS A 147 9.97 19.39 12.09
CA LYS A 147 11.28 19.53 12.71
C LYS A 147 11.10 19.81 14.20
N LYS A 148 11.62 18.91 15.05
CA LYS A 148 11.63 19.07 16.50
C LYS A 148 13.05 19.31 16.97
N SER A 149 13.38 20.57 17.27
CA SER A 149 14.74 20.98 17.64
C SER A 149 15.76 20.61 16.55
N ASP A 150 16.60 19.60 16.79
CA ASP A 150 17.68 19.16 15.92
C ASP A 150 17.38 17.86 15.16
N SER A 151 16.17 17.30 15.29
CA SER A 151 15.74 16.10 14.57
C SER A 151 14.47 16.34 13.78
N LEU A 152 14.31 15.60 12.69
CA LEU A 152 13.04 15.49 12.00
C LEU A 152 12.19 14.39 12.65
N SER A 153 10.89 14.55 12.61
CA SER A 153 9.94 13.54 13.07
C SER A 153 8.66 13.64 12.28
N GLY A 154 7.81 12.63 12.39
CA GLY A 154 6.50 12.66 11.78
C GLY A 154 5.47 11.90 12.59
N VAL A 155 4.21 12.08 12.20
CA VAL A 155 3.10 11.25 12.64
C VAL A 155 2.27 10.90 11.41
N ALA A 156 1.93 9.63 11.26
CA ALA A 156 1.00 9.18 10.24
C ALA A 156 -0.18 8.45 10.87
N THR A 157 -1.39 8.81 10.44
CA THR A 157 -2.63 8.15 10.86
C THR A 157 -3.23 7.42 9.66
N LEU A 158 -3.61 6.16 9.86
CA LEU A 158 -4.21 5.34 8.80
C LEU A 158 -5.39 4.51 9.30
N GLU A 159 -6.20 4.10 8.34
CA GLU A 159 -7.20 3.06 8.48
C GLU A 159 -6.96 1.96 7.44
N LEU A 160 -7.15 0.70 7.84
CA LEU A 160 -7.25 -0.43 6.93
C LEU A 160 -8.69 -0.91 6.91
N TRP A 161 -9.32 -0.89 5.74
CA TRP A 161 -10.67 -1.40 5.55
C TRP A 161 -10.64 -2.73 4.77
N ASN A 162 -11.52 -3.65 5.13
CA ASN A 162 -11.67 -4.94 4.47
C ASN A 162 -13.09 -5.11 3.89
N LYS A 163 -13.17 -5.49 2.61
CA LYS A 163 -14.44 -5.68 1.89
C LYS A 163 -15.28 -6.81 2.45
N ASN A 164 -14.67 -7.96 2.75
CA ASN A 164 -15.39 -9.18 3.12
C ASN A 164 -16.19 -9.00 4.43
N THR A 165 -15.62 -8.24 5.35
CA THR A 165 -16.27 -7.91 6.64
C THR A 165 -16.96 -6.55 6.63
N ASN A 166 -16.66 -5.70 5.64
CA ASN A 166 -17.07 -4.30 5.59
C ASN A 166 -16.70 -3.53 6.89
N GLU A 167 -15.53 -3.83 7.45
CA GLU A 167 -15.03 -3.28 8.71
C GLU A 167 -13.71 -2.53 8.50
N ILE A 168 -13.50 -1.49 9.31
CA ILE A 168 -12.15 -0.95 9.57
C ILE A 168 -11.46 -1.93 10.50
N THR A 169 -10.51 -2.69 9.97
CA THR A 169 -9.81 -3.74 10.71
C THR A 169 -8.64 -3.21 11.53
N LEU A 170 -8.13 -2.02 11.16
CA LEU A 170 -7.04 -1.32 11.83
C LEU A 170 -7.29 0.18 11.76
N THR A 171 -7.13 0.85 12.89
CA THR A 171 -6.90 2.29 12.98
C THR A 171 -5.64 2.47 13.81
N THR A 172 -4.62 3.12 13.26
CA THR A 172 -3.35 3.31 13.96
C THR A 172 -2.78 4.70 13.70
N GLU A 173 -2.04 5.18 14.68
CA GLU A 173 -1.24 6.39 14.62
C GLU A 173 0.20 5.98 14.92
N ILE A 174 1.13 6.37 14.05
CA ILE A 174 2.51 5.91 14.09
C ILE A 174 3.42 7.14 14.14
N ASP A 175 4.26 7.19 15.17
CA ASP A 175 5.39 8.13 15.24
C ASP A 175 6.49 7.68 14.28
N ILE A 176 7.03 8.65 13.55
CA ILE A 176 8.06 8.46 12.54
C ILE A 176 9.29 9.25 12.98
N ASP A 177 10.45 8.63 12.94
CA ASP A 177 11.73 9.28 13.17
C ASP A 177 12.61 9.28 11.91
N ASP A 178 13.69 10.03 11.96
CA ASP A 178 14.63 10.29 10.88
C ASP A 178 15.92 9.47 10.98
N LYS A 179 15.88 8.34 11.70
CA LYS A 179 17.05 7.47 11.91
C LYS A 179 17.11 6.36 10.86
N ASN A 180 18.32 6.08 10.42
CA ASN A 180 18.64 4.95 9.58
C ASN A 180 18.82 3.70 10.44
N TYR A 181 17.93 2.74 10.25
CA TYR A 181 17.97 1.44 10.93
C TYR A 181 18.72 0.36 10.13
N GLY A 182 19.26 0.71 8.95
CA GLY A 182 19.89 -0.20 8.00
C GLY A 182 18.88 -1.10 7.25
N GLY A 183 19.40 -2.05 6.46
CA GLY A 183 18.59 -3.05 5.75
C GLY A 183 18.08 -2.62 4.37
N GLU A 184 16.96 -3.22 3.94
CA GLU A 184 16.38 -3.09 2.59
C GLU A 184 15.89 -1.66 2.27
N MET A 185 15.74 -0.80 3.28
CA MET A 185 15.29 0.58 3.14
C MET A 185 16.19 1.52 3.97
N SER A 186 17.49 1.49 3.70
CA SER A 186 18.42 2.45 4.31
C SER A 186 18.21 3.86 3.76
N CYS A 187 18.37 4.86 4.62
CA CYS A 187 18.26 6.29 4.28
C CYS A 187 19.37 7.11 4.92
N ASP A 188 19.55 8.35 4.46
CA ASP A 188 20.45 9.28 5.14
C ASP A 188 19.76 9.85 6.38
N ASN A 189 20.42 9.76 7.54
CA ASN A 189 19.90 10.30 8.79
C ASN A 189 19.51 11.78 8.65
N GLY A 190 18.41 12.18 9.29
CA GLY A 190 18.01 13.59 9.34
C GLY A 190 17.43 14.13 8.03
N THR A 191 17.04 13.25 7.10
CA THR A 191 16.46 13.66 5.82
C THR A 191 14.97 13.34 5.73
N ILE A 192 14.26 14.10 4.89
CA ILE A 192 12.86 13.84 4.59
C ILE A 192 12.64 12.46 3.94
N SER A 193 13.62 11.94 3.19
CA SER A 193 13.56 10.60 2.60
C SER A 193 13.55 9.53 3.68
N CYS A 194 14.28 9.74 4.79
CA CYS A 194 14.28 8.84 5.93
C CYS A 194 12.94 8.81 6.65
N LEU A 195 12.28 9.98 6.81
CA LEU A 195 10.89 10.02 7.31
C LEU A 195 9.92 9.25 6.40
N LEU A 196 10.01 9.45 5.08
CA LEU A 196 9.14 8.74 4.13
C LEU A 196 9.33 7.23 4.25
N ILE A 197 10.58 6.77 4.22
CA ILE A 197 10.94 5.36 4.28
C ILE A 197 10.49 4.73 5.60
N ASN A 198 10.84 5.33 6.75
CA ASN A 198 10.49 4.79 8.06
C ASN A 198 8.97 4.75 8.23
N GLY A 199 8.27 5.82 7.84
CA GLY A 199 6.82 5.87 7.86
C GLY A 199 6.19 4.73 7.05
N VAL A 200 6.67 4.51 5.83
CA VAL A 200 6.20 3.43 4.97
C VAL A 200 6.45 2.06 5.59
N VAL A 201 7.64 1.80 6.13
CA VAL A 201 7.98 0.50 6.73
C VAL A 201 7.10 0.20 7.94
N TYR A 202 6.96 1.16 8.86
CA TYR A 202 6.19 0.96 10.09
C TYR A 202 4.71 0.75 9.81
N ILE A 203 4.12 1.59 8.94
CA ILE A 203 2.74 1.46 8.46
C ILE A 203 2.51 0.10 7.82
N SER A 204 3.42 -0.31 6.94
CA SER A 204 3.27 -1.56 6.22
C SER A 204 3.31 -2.77 7.15
N TYR A 205 4.15 -2.72 8.19
CA TYR A 205 4.20 -3.78 9.19
C TYR A 205 2.85 -3.95 9.90
N ASP A 206 2.25 -2.86 10.35
CA ASP A 206 0.93 -2.88 11.01
C ASP A 206 -0.18 -3.35 10.06
N ILE A 207 -0.16 -2.89 8.80
CA ILE A 207 -1.10 -3.33 7.76
C ILE A 207 -0.99 -4.84 7.55
N LEU A 208 0.21 -5.34 7.26
CA LEU A 208 0.42 -6.77 6.98
C LEU A 208 0.05 -7.62 8.18
N LYS A 209 0.46 -7.20 9.39
CA LYS A 209 0.08 -7.87 10.64
C LYS A 209 -1.45 -7.92 10.81
N SER A 210 -2.16 -6.82 10.54
CA SER A 210 -3.62 -6.78 10.60
C SER A 210 -4.25 -7.70 9.56
N MET A 211 -3.78 -7.67 8.30
CA MET A 211 -4.27 -8.53 7.22
C MET A 211 -4.14 -10.00 7.62
N TYR A 212 -2.95 -10.44 8.05
CA TYR A 212 -2.70 -11.84 8.40
C TYR A 212 -3.28 -12.31 9.74
N SER A 213 -3.87 -11.40 10.53
CA SER A 213 -4.28 -11.73 11.90
C SER A 213 -5.51 -12.63 12.02
N LYS A 214 -6.43 -12.65 11.03
CA LYS A 214 -7.70 -13.39 11.14
C LYS A 214 -8.11 -14.09 9.85
N GLU A 215 -8.48 -15.37 10.02
CA GLU A 215 -9.21 -16.24 9.08
C GLU A 215 -10.21 -15.49 8.20
N LYS A 216 -11.14 -14.81 8.88
CA LYS A 216 -12.34 -14.19 8.30
C LYS A 216 -12.06 -13.11 7.24
N TYR A 217 -10.84 -12.58 7.16
CA TYR A 217 -10.52 -11.55 6.18
C TYR A 217 -10.15 -12.13 4.81
N TRP A 218 -9.81 -13.42 4.75
CA TRP A 218 -9.26 -14.09 3.57
C TRP A 218 -10.21 -15.07 2.90
N ARG A 219 -11.34 -15.37 3.55
CA ARG A 219 -12.39 -16.28 3.07
C ARG A 219 -13.56 -15.48 2.47
#